data_AF-A0A7D9HMF0-F1
#
_entry.id   AF-A0A7D9HMF0-F1
#
_cell.length_a   1.000
_cell.length_b   1.000
_cell.length_c   1.000
_cell.angle_alpha   90.00
_cell.angle_beta   90.00
_cell.angle_gamma   90.00
#
_symmetry.space_group_name_H-M   'P 1'
#
loop_
_entity.id
_entity.type
_entity.pdbx_description
1 polymer ?
#
loop_
_entity_poly.entity_id
_entity_poly.type
_entity_poly.pdbx_seq_one_letter_code
_entity_poly.pdbx_strand_id
1 'polypeptide(L)'
;SFPKFWPTNRGESKQYDSLTVQLDSEKQSGGIWTRKFILSPHPDLSGGQVVNIFHYTKWPDHQIPPDADAIITLTSLVENSIKNYGLGPIIVVCSDGAGRTGTYIAISNLLERMKIEQAMDVFQAIKMIRGTRPQFVENAEQYKFCYTAIMAYLDGFSDYANFE
;
A
#
# COMPACT_ATOMS: atom_id res chain seq x y z
N SER A 1 13.19 2.77 13.14
CA SER A 1 11.79 2.29 13.06
C SER A 1 10.90 3.48 12.73
N PHE A 2 9.81 3.27 11.99
CA PHE A 2 8.83 4.34 11.75
C PHE A 2 8.08 4.65 13.06
N PRO A 3 7.87 5.92 13.43
CA PRO A 3 7.18 6.25 14.67
C PRO A 3 5.73 5.75 14.63
N LYS A 4 5.29 5.08 15.71
CA LYS A 4 3.89 4.68 15.84
C LYS A 4 3.08 5.90 16.24
N PHE A 5 2.17 6.33 15.37
CA PHE A 5 1.28 7.48 15.57
C PHE A 5 -0.17 7.05 15.86
N TRP A 6 -0.38 5.80 16.26
CA TRP A 6 -1.69 5.18 16.48
C TRP A 6 -1.75 4.44 17.83
N PRO A 7 -2.96 4.24 18.41
CA PRO A 7 -3.10 3.44 19.63
C PRO A 7 -2.75 1.97 19.37
N THR A 8 -2.04 1.34 20.31
CA THR A 8 -1.58 -0.06 20.17
C THR A 8 -2.43 -1.07 20.93
N ASN A 9 -3.17 -0.62 21.95
CA ASN A 9 -4.03 -1.50 22.73
C ASN A 9 -5.39 -1.59 22.04
N ARG A 10 -5.83 -2.82 21.75
CA ARG A 10 -7.12 -3.07 21.10
C ARG A 10 -8.27 -2.65 22.01
N GLY A 11 -9.24 -1.93 21.45
CA GLY A 11 -10.43 -1.48 22.18
C GLY A 11 -10.20 -0.23 23.06
N GLU A 12 -8.95 0.19 23.29
CA GLU A 12 -8.66 1.45 23.96
C GLU A 12 -8.63 2.59 22.94
N SER A 13 -9.49 3.57 23.15
CA SER A 13 -9.47 4.81 22.35
C SER A 13 -8.41 5.77 22.89
N LYS A 14 -7.80 6.53 21.98
CA LYS A 14 -6.85 7.59 22.31
C LYS A 14 -7.19 8.84 21.50
N GLN A 15 -7.21 9.98 22.19
CA GLN A 15 -7.44 11.27 21.56
C GLN A 15 -6.15 11.85 20.99
N TYR A 16 -6.22 12.30 19.74
CA TYR A 16 -5.19 13.03 19.01
C TYR A 16 -5.82 14.34 18.54
N ASP A 17 -5.62 15.40 19.31
CA ASP A 17 -6.25 16.71 19.07
C ASP A 17 -7.79 16.57 18.97
N SER A 18 -8.38 16.84 17.82
CA SER A 18 -9.82 16.75 17.57
C SER A 18 -10.31 15.35 17.17
N LEU A 19 -9.43 14.36 17.07
CA LEU A 19 -9.76 13.00 16.61
C LEU A 19 -9.56 11.96 17.71
N THR A 20 -10.61 11.21 18.00
CA THR A 20 -10.54 9.98 18.80
C THR A 20 -10.28 8.80 17.89
N VAL A 21 -9.24 8.03 18.18
CA VAL A 21 -8.80 6.89 17.38
C VAL A 21 -8.83 5.63 18.24
N GLN A 22 -9.43 4.55 17.75
CA GLN A 22 -9.42 3.24 18.40
C GLN A 22 -8.93 2.16 17.44
N LEU A 23 -8.08 1.25 17.93
CA LEU A 23 -7.72 0.03 17.22
C LEU A 23 -8.83 -1.02 17.38
N ASP A 24 -9.51 -1.36 16.28
CA ASP A 24 -10.60 -2.34 16.23
C ASP A 24 -10.06 -3.77 16.07
N SER A 25 -9.15 -3.96 15.11
CA SER A 25 -8.49 -5.25 14.88
C SER A 25 -7.12 -5.09 14.25
N GLU A 26 -6.24 -6.05 14.52
CA GLU A 26 -4.99 -6.20 13.78
C GLU A 26 -4.68 -7.68 13.51
N LYS A 27 -4.02 -7.92 12.38
CA LYS A 27 -3.49 -9.23 12.00
C LYS A 27 -2.18 -9.05 11.22
N GLN A 28 -1.31 -10.05 11.30
CA GLN A 28 -0.07 -10.09 10.54
C GLN A 28 -0.03 -11.35 9.68
N SER A 29 0.32 -11.19 8.41
CA SER A 29 0.60 -12.31 7.49
C SER A 29 1.64 -11.88 6.47
N GLY A 30 2.59 -12.75 6.13
CA GLY A 30 3.60 -12.47 5.10
C GLY A 30 4.53 -11.27 5.38
N GLY A 31 4.57 -10.74 6.61
CA GLY A 31 5.28 -9.49 6.92
C GLY A 31 4.46 -8.22 6.66
N ILE A 32 3.18 -8.35 6.34
CA ILE A 32 2.22 -7.24 6.23
C ILE A 32 1.33 -7.25 7.47
N TRP A 33 1.32 -6.13 8.19
CA TRP A 33 0.31 -5.85 9.20
C TRP A 33 -0.91 -5.23 8.55
N THR A 34 -2.09 -5.79 8.80
CA THR A 34 -3.37 -5.17 8.48
C THR A 34 -4.00 -4.70 9.79
N ARG A 35 -4.24 -3.39 9.92
CA ARG A 35 -4.87 -2.78 11.10
C ARG A 35 -6.10 -2.01 10.70
N LYS A 36 -7.20 -2.25 11.40
CA LYS A 36 -8.45 -1.50 11.24
C LYS A 36 -8.63 -0.57 12.43
N PHE A 37 -8.83 0.69 12.14
CA PHE A 37 -9.09 1.74 13.12
C PHE A 37 -10.48 2.33 12.93
N ILE A 38 -11.05 2.82 14.01
CA ILE A 38 -12.25 3.66 14.01
C ILE A 38 -11.80 5.06 14.45
N LEU A 39 -12.06 6.06 13.63
CA LEU A 39 -11.73 7.46 13.87
C LEU A 39 -13.02 8.26 13.98
N SER A 40 -13.15 9.10 15.00
CA SER A 40 -14.32 9.97 15.17
C SER A 40 -13.91 11.31 15.80
N PRO A 41 -14.58 12.42 15.47
CA PRO A 41 -14.44 13.66 16.22
C PRO A 41 -15.04 13.58 17.64
N HIS A 42 -15.78 12.52 17.96
CA HIS A 42 -16.45 12.32 19.23
C HIS A 42 -15.71 11.31 20.12
N PRO A 43 -15.57 11.55 21.44
CA PRO A 43 -14.92 10.63 22.37
C PRO A 43 -15.55 9.24 22.46
N ASP A 44 -16.85 9.14 22.21
CA ASP A 44 -17.62 7.89 22.23
C ASP A 44 -17.57 7.11 20.90
N LEU A 45 -16.78 7.61 19.93
CA LEU A 45 -16.65 7.06 18.57
C LEU A 45 -17.94 7.11 17.73
N SER A 46 -18.95 7.89 18.15
CA SER A 46 -20.17 8.09 17.37
C SER A 46 -19.85 8.65 15.97
N GLY A 47 -20.56 8.15 14.95
CA GLY A 47 -20.30 8.54 13.56
C GLY A 47 -18.90 8.19 13.03
N GLY A 48 -18.20 7.25 13.67
CA GLY A 48 -16.81 6.93 13.35
C GLY A 48 -16.61 6.39 11.93
N GLN A 49 -15.50 6.80 11.31
CA GLN A 49 -15.02 6.32 10.01
C GLN A 49 -13.99 5.21 10.19
N VAL A 50 -14.04 4.24 9.29
CA VAL A 50 -13.06 3.14 9.27
C VAL A 50 -11.83 3.55 8.48
N VAL A 51 -10.65 3.41 9.09
CA VAL A 51 -9.36 3.57 8.42
C VAL A 51 -8.56 2.28 8.52
N ASN A 52 -8.13 1.75 7.37
CA ASN A 52 -7.26 0.59 7.32
C ASN A 52 -5.81 1.03 7.06
N ILE A 53 -4.88 0.53 7.86
CA ILE A 53 -3.45 0.69 7.64
C ILE A 53 -2.86 -0.67 7.25
N PHE A 54 -2.24 -0.71 6.08
CA PHE A 54 -1.46 -1.85 5.61
C PHE A 54 0.02 -1.51 5.70
N HIS A 55 0.75 -2.19 6.59
CA HIS A 55 2.14 -1.88 6.89
C HIS A 55 3.02 -3.09 6.59
N TYR A 56 3.74 -3.02 5.47
CA TYR A 56 4.75 -4.01 5.09
C TYR A 56 6.09 -3.73 5.75
N THR A 57 6.61 -4.69 6.52
CA THR A 57 7.78 -4.48 7.40
C THR A 57 9.07 -5.05 6.84
N LYS A 58 9.03 -5.77 5.71
CA LYS A 58 10.20 -6.45 5.14
C LYS A 58 10.89 -5.66 4.02
N TRP A 59 10.46 -4.43 3.74
CA TRP A 59 11.08 -3.57 2.71
C TRP A 59 12.14 -2.66 3.32
N PRO A 60 13.45 -2.96 3.17
CA PRO A 60 14.52 -2.15 3.73
C PRO A 60 14.60 -0.78 3.06
N ASP A 61 15.13 0.22 3.76
CA ASP A 61 15.24 1.56 3.22
C ASP A 61 16.26 1.62 2.07
N HIS A 62 15.98 2.45 1.06
CA HIS A 62 16.77 2.59 -0.17
C HIS A 62 17.00 1.30 -0.98
N GLN A 63 16.33 0.19 -0.64
CA GLN A 63 16.45 -1.10 -1.32
C GLN A 63 15.13 -1.51 -1.97
N ILE A 64 15.11 -2.71 -2.53
CA ILE A 64 13.93 -3.40 -3.06
C ILE A 64 13.39 -4.38 -2.00
N PRO A 65 12.11 -4.78 -2.06
CA PRO A 65 11.60 -5.82 -1.17
C PRO A 65 12.14 -7.20 -1.60
N PRO A 66 12.16 -8.19 -0.69
CA PRO A 66 12.71 -9.53 -0.97
C PRO A 66 12.04 -10.26 -2.12
N ASP A 67 10.74 -10.03 -2.31
CA ASP A 67 9.92 -10.66 -3.34
C ASP A 67 8.81 -9.71 -3.83
N ALA A 68 8.32 -9.98 -5.03
CA ALA A 68 7.21 -9.24 -5.65
C ALA A 68 5.84 -9.60 -5.04
N ASP A 69 5.68 -10.83 -4.57
CA ASP A 69 4.42 -11.36 -4.07
C ASP A 69 3.87 -10.55 -2.89
N ALA A 70 4.74 -10.08 -2.00
CA ALA A 70 4.34 -9.20 -0.92
C ALA A 70 3.76 -7.88 -1.42
N ILE A 71 4.30 -7.29 -2.49
CA ILE A 71 3.81 -6.03 -3.07
C ILE A 71 2.50 -6.24 -3.82
N ILE A 72 2.38 -7.36 -4.54
CA ILE A 72 1.13 -7.77 -5.18
C ILE A 72 0.04 -8.00 -4.12
N THR A 73 0.37 -8.71 -3.04
CA THR A 73 -0.53 -8.95 -1.90
C THR A 73 -0.95 -7.64 -1.25
N LEU A 74 -0.01 -6.72 -1.02
CA LEU A 74 -0.29 -5.39 -0.47
C LEU A 74 -1.26 -4.60 -1.36
N THR A 75 -1.05 -4.63 -2.67
CA THR A 75 -1.94 -3.99 -3.67
C THR A 75 -3.35 -4.59 -3.61
N SER A 76 -3.47 -5.91 -3.59
CA SER A 76 -4.76 -6.61 -3.45
C SER A 76 -5.49 -6.27 -2.14
N LEU A 77 -4.76 -6.13 -1.03
CA LEU A 77 -5.34 -5.71 0.26
C LEU A 77 -5.90 -4.30 0.20
N VAL A 78 -5.19 -3.37 -0.45
CA VAL A 78 -5.62 -1.99 -0.65
C VAL A 78 -6.85 -1.93 -1.57
N GLU A 79 -6.83 -2.64 -2.70
CA GLU A 79 -7.98 -2.74 -3.61
C GLU A 79 -9.23 -3.28 -2.90
N ASN A 80 -9.08 -4.33 -2.08
CA ASN A 80 -10.20 -4.88 -1.32
C ASN A 80 -10.72 -3.90 -0.27
N SER A 81 -9.85 -3.08 0.33
CA SER A 81 -10.29 -2.00 1.24
C SER A 81 -11.15 -0.98 0.49
N ILE A 82 -10.74 -0.56 -0.70
CA ILE A 82 -11.49 0.39 -1.52
C ILE A 82 -12.86 -0.17 -1.90
N LYS A 83 -12.93 -1.45 -2.29
CA LYS A 83 -14.21 -2.10 -2.60
C LYS A 83 -15.18 -2.13 -1.42
N ASN A 84 -14.66 -2.32 -0.20
CA ASN A 84 -15.48 -2.46 1.00
C ASN A 84 -15.90 -1.12 1.63
N TYR A 85 -15.07 -0.09 1.54
CA TYR A 85 -15.27 1.18 2.25
C TYR A 85 -15.47 2.39 1.32
N GLY A 86 -15.42 2.19 0.00
CA GLY A 86 -15.61 3.22 -1.01
C GLY A 86 -14.32 3.87 -1.48
N LEU A 87 -14.47 4.74 -2.49
CA LEU A 87 -13.37 5.49 -3.10
C LEU A 87 -12.97 6.66 -2.20
N GLY A 88 -11.65 6.86 -2.07
CA GLY A 88 -11.06 7.98 -1.37
C GLY A 88 -9.55 8.04 -1.61
N PRO A 89 -8.89 9.15 -1.25
CA PRO A 89 -7.43 9.26 -1.37
C PRO A 89 -6.72 8.20 -0.53
N ILE A 90 -5.73 7.53 -1.12
CA ILE A 90 -4.87 6.56 -0.43
C ILE A 90 -3.61 7.27 0.03
N ILE A 91 -3.27 7.14 1.31
CA ILE A 91 -2.04 7.70 1.87
C ILE A 91 -0.96 6.63 1.82
N VAL A 92 0.11 6.89 1.06
CA VAL A 92 1.27 6.00 0.95
C VAL A 92 2.50 6.70 1.53
N VAL A 93 3.12 6.08 2.54
CA VAL A 93 4.28 6.65 3.25
C VAL A 93 5.41 5.62 3.38
N CYS A 94 6.64 6.09 3.29
CA CYS A 94 7.85 5.34 3.65
C CYS A 94 8.65 6.13 4.69
N SER A 95 9.97 6.30 4.54
CA SER A 95 10.79 7.16 5.40
C SER A 95 10.69 8.64 4.97
N ASP A 96 11.07 8.93 3.73
CA ASP A 96 11.08 10.25 3.09
C ASP A 96 9.88 10.51 2.15
N GLY A 97 9.06 9.48 1.96
CA GLY A 97 7.95 9.50 1.02
C GLY A 97 8.39 9.58 -0.44
N ALA A 98 9.56 9.07 -0.81
CA ALA A 98 10.08 9.12 -2.17
C ALA A 98 10.31 7.72 -2.77
N GLY A 99 11.37 7.00 -2.36
CA GLY A 99 11.81 5.77 -3.04
C GLY A 99 10.77 4.65 -3.01
N ARG A 100 10.50 4.10 -1.82
CA ARG A 100 9.55 2.98 -1.63
C ARG A 100 8.12 3.40 -1.95
N THR A 101 7.71 4.60 -1.53
CA THR A 101 6.40 5.19 -1.86
C THR A 101 6.21 5.26 -3.38
N GLY A 102 7.16 5.85 -4.11
CA GLY A 102 7.08 5.97 -5.57
C GLY A 102 7.09 4.63 -6.28
N THR A 103 7.87 3.67 -5.77
CA THR A 103 7.92 2.30 -6.31
C THR A 103 6.57 1.59 -6.14
N TYR A 104 5.97 1.66 -4.95
CA TYR A 104 4.64 1.10 -4.72
C TYR A 104 3.57 1.77 -5.60
N ILE A 105 3.55 3.10 -5.68
CA ILE A 105 2.60 3.85 -6.52
C ILE A 105 2.76 3.47 -8.00
N ALA A 106 3.99 3.37 -8.51
CA ALA A 106 4.25 2.95 -9.88
C ALA A 106 3.67 1.56 -10.16
N ILE A 107 3.95 0.59 -9.28
CA ILE A 107 3.46 -0.79 -9.42
C ILE A 107 1.93 -0.84 -9.33
N SER A 108 1.33 -0.16 -8.35
CA SER A 108 -0.13 -0.09 -8.20
C SER A 108 -0.81 0.44 -9.46
N ASN A 109 -0.32 1.56 -10.01
CA ASN A 109 -0.86 2.14 -11.24
C ASN A 109 -0.68 1.22 -12.46
N LEU A 110 0.48 0.56 -12.57
CA LEU A 110 0.75 -0.35 -13.68
C LEU A 110 -0.14 -1.59 -13.62
N LEU A 111 -0.35 -2.17 -12.44
CA LEU A 111 -1.24 -3.32 -12.24
C LEU A 111 -2.70 -2.97 -12.54
N GLU A 112 -3.17 -1.79 -12.13
CA GLU A 112 -4.51 -1.32 -12.46
C GLU A 112 -4.69 -1.12 -13.97
N ARG A 113 -3.75 -0.43 -14.63
CA ARG A 113 -3.80 -0.21 -16.08
C ARG A 113 -3.69 -1.50 -16.86
N MET A 114 -2.88 -2.46 -16.41
CA MET A 114 -2.79 -3.78 -17.05
C MET A 114 -4.14 -4.50 -17.05
N LYS A 115 -4.88 -4.47 -15.93
CA LYS A 115 -6.22 -5.09 -15.82
C LYS A 115 -7.23 -4.50 -16.81
N ILE A 116 -7.08 -3.22 -17.18
CA ILE A 116 -8.05 -2.49 -18.01
C ILE A 116 -7.62 -2.47 -19.49
N GLU A 117 -6.37 -2.11 -19.76
CA GLU A 117 -5.86 -1.78 -21.10
C GLU A 117 -5.05 -2.93 -21.73
N GLN A 118 -4.61 -3.93 -20.95
CA GLN A 118 -3.68 -4.99 -21.39
C GLN A 118 -2.38 -4.46 -22.02
N ALA A 119 -2.03 -3.20 -21.73
CA ALA A 119 -0.85 -2.52 -22.20
C ALA A 119 -0.17 -1.80 -21.03
N MET A 120 1.16 -1.76 -21.04
CA MET A 120 1.94 -1.14 -19.97
C MET A 120 3.16 -0.42 -20.51
N ASP A 121 3.38 0.78 -19.98
CA ASP A 121 4.60 1.55 -20.19
C ASP A 121 5.16 1.98 -18.83
N VAL A 122 6.10 1.20 -18.33
CA VAL A 122 6.75 1.43 -17.02
C VAL A 122 7.49 2.76 -17.00
N PHE A 123 8.14 3.13 -18.12
CA PHE A 123 8.88 4.39 -18.23
C PHE A 123 7.93 5.58 -18.10
N GLN A 124 6.83 5.59 -18.86
CA GLN A 124 5.86 6.68 -18.79
C GLN A 124 5.14 6.72 -17.45
N ALA A 125 4.79 5.57 -16.87
CA ALA A 125 4.19 5.52 -15.54
C ALA A 125 5.08 6.20 -14.48
N ILE A 126 6.37 5.87 -14.47
CA ILE A 126 7.34 6.45 -13.53
C ILE A 126 7.61 7.93 -13.84
N LYS A 127 7.72 8.30 -15.12
CA LYS A 127 7.89 9.69 -15.55
C LYS A 127 6.73 10.57 -15.10
N MET A 128 5.49 10.08 -15.23
CA MET A 128 4.29 10.82 -14.81
C MET A 128 4.28 11.06 -13.30
N ILE A 129 4.51 10.03 -12.48
CA ILE A 129 4.50 10.21 -11.02
C ILE A 129 5.67 11.09 -10.54
N ARG A 130 6.83 11.05 -11.21
CA ARG A 130 7.94 11.98 -10.92
C ARG A 130 7.59 13.44 -11.23
N GLY A 131 6.64 13.67 -12.14
CA GLY A 131 6.10 15.00 -12.41
C GLY A 131 5.28 15.58 -11.25
N THR A 132 4.71 14.74 -10.37
CA THR A 132 3.93 15.19 -9.21
C THR A 132 4.77 15.31 -7.94
N ARG A 133 5.72 14.40 -7.75
CA ARG A 133 6.69 14.46 -6.65
C ARG A 133 8.08 14.05 -7.14
N PRO A 134 9.10 14.93 -6.98
CA PRO A 134 10.47 14.60 -7.31
C PRO A 134 10.96 13.36 -6.55
N GLN A 135 11.92 12.65 -7.12
CA GLN A 135 12.62 11.49 -6.50
C GLN A 135 11.77 10.23 -6.27
N PHE A 136 10.52 10.17 -6.75
CA PHE A 136 9.80 8.90 -6.82
C PHE A 136 10.58 7.86 -7.62
N VAL A 137 10.67 6.65 -7.08
CA VAL A 137 11.56 5.58 -7.56
C VAL A 137 13.00 6.09 -7.55
N GLU A 138 13.66 5.96 -6.41
CA GLU A 138 14.88 6.69 -6.10
C GLU A 138 16.10 6.20 -6.89
N ASN A 139 16.19 4.89 -7.12
CA ASN A 139 17.36 4.26 -7.72
C ASN A 139 17.02 3.23 -8.81
N ALA A 140 18.06 2.77 -9.52
CA ALA A 140 17.92 1.84 -10.64
C ALA A 140 17.37 0.47 -10.22
N GLU A 141 17.67 0.01 -9.00
CA GLU A 141 17.16 -1.26 -8.48
C GLU A 141 15.64 -1.20 -8.27
N GLN A 142 15.13 -0.11 -7.68
CA GLN A 142 13.69 0.14 -7.55
C GLN A 142 13.00 0.24 -8.92
N TYR A 143 13.62 0.91 -9.90
CA TYR A 143 13.11 0.99 -11.27
C TYR A 143 13.01 -0.39 -11.92
N LYS A 144 14.08 -1.20 -11.80
CA LYS A 144 14.10 -2.59 -12.30
C LYS A 144 13.06 -3.45 -11.58
N PHE A 145 12.88 -3.23 -10.27
CA PHE A 145 11.92 -3.97 -9.47
C PHE A 145 10.47 -3.73 -9.92
N CYS A 146 10.13 -2.54 -10.43
CA CYS A 146 8.82 -2.33 -11.06
C CYS A 146 8.56 -3.35 -12.18
N TYR A 147 9.54 -3.62 -13.05
CA TYR A 147 9.39 -4.66 -14.08
C TYR A 147 9.27 -6.05 -13.45
N THR A 148 10.09 -6.37 -12.45
CA THR A 148 10.04 -7.65 -11.75
C THR A 148 8.66 -7.91 -11.14
N ALA A 149 8.07 -6.93 -10.48
CA ALA A 149 6.75 -7.07 -9.87
C ALA A 149 5.64 -7.29 -10.91
N ILE A 150 5.74 -6.61 -12.05
CA ILE A 150 4.80 -6.77 -13.15
C ILE A 150 4.92 -8.14 -13.83
N MET A 151 6.14 -8.64 -14.05
CA MET A 151 6.36 -9.97 -14.59
C MET A 151 5.83 -11.05 -13.63
N ALA A 152 6.17 -10.96 -12.34
CA ALA A 152 5.68 -11.90 -11.33
C ALA A 152 4.14 -11.95 -11.27
N TYR A 153 3.49 -10.79 -11.41
CA TYR A 153 2.03 -10.73 -11.49
C TYR A 153 1.51 -11.50 -12.70
N LEU A 154 2.06 -11.26 -13.90
CA LEU A 154 1.66 -11.94 -15.14
C LEU A 154 1.87 -13.46 -15.08
N ASP A 155 3.04 -13.89 -14.59
CA ASP A 155 3.38 -15.30 -14.45
C ASP A 155 2.36 -16.01 -13.54
N GLY A 156 1.95 -15.36 -12.45
CA GLY A 156 0.89 -15.85 -11.57
C GLY A 156 -0.43 -16.11 -12.31
N PHE A 157 -0.85 -15.28 -13.26
CA PHE A 157 -2.06 -15.56 -14.07
C PHE A 157 -1.85 -16.69 -15.07
N SER A 158 -0.66 -16.80 -15.64
CA SER A 158 -0.35 -17.85 -16.63
C SER A 158 -0.42 -19.24 -16.01
N ASP A 159 0.02 -19.39 -14.75
CA ASP A 159 -0.09 -20.63 -14.00
C ASP A 159 -1.56 -21.01 -13.73
N TYR A 160 -2.45 -20.03 -13.53
CA TYR A 160 -3.89 -20.28 -13.41
C TYR A 160 -4.59 -20.57 -14.75
N ALA A 161 -4.07 -20.07 -15.87
CA ALA A 161 -4.61 -20.34 -17.21
C ALA A 161 -4.27 -21.74 -17.72
N ASN A 162 -3.25 -22.39 -17.16
CA ASN A 162 -2.82 -23.74 -17.53
C ASN A 162 -3.57 -24.87 -16.79
N PHE A 163 -4.54 -24.52 -15.94
CA PHE A 163 -5.51 -25.44 -15.35
C PHE A 163 -6.91 -25.18 -15.93
N GLU A 164 -7.08 -25.40 -17.24
CA GLU A 164 -8.37 -25.67 -17.88
C GLU A 164 -8.45 -27.13 -18.34
#